data_AF-A0A183EWN7-F1
#
_entry.id   AF-A0A183EWN7-F1
#
_cell.length_a   1.000
_cell.length_b   1.000
_cell.length_c   1.000
_cell.angle_alpha   90.00
_cell.angle_beta   90.00
_cell.angle_gamma   90.00
#
_symmetry.space_group_name_H-M   'P 1'
#
loop_
_entity.id
_entity.type
_entity.pdbx_description
1 polymer ?
#
loop_
_entity_poly.entity_id
_entity_poly.type
_entity_poly.pdbx_seq_one_letter_code
_entity_poly.pdbx_strand_id
1 'polypeptide(L)' 'MVKAGYIGEFEVIDDHRAGKIVVNLTGRINKCSVISPRFDIALKDLEKWTSNLLPSRQFGYVPFHCSFCD' A
#
# COMPACT_ATOMS: atom_id res chain seq x y z
N MET A 1 0.90 5.95 -0.56
CA MET A 1 0.52 6.49 0.76
C MET A 1 0.48 8.01 0.81
N VAL A 2 1.53 8.73 0.38
CA VAL A 2 1.56 10.21 0.40
C VAL A 2 0.42 10.82 -0.42
N LYS A 3 0.23 10.38 -1.67
CA LYS A 3 -0.88 10.83 -2.54
C LYS A 3 -2.28 10.60 -1.95
N ALA A 4 -2.43 9.61 -1.08
CA ALA A 4 -3.70 9.29 -0.43
C ALA A 4 -3.86 9.99 0.94
N GLY A 5 -2.90 10.82 1.37
CA GLY A 5 -2.97 11.64 2.58
C GLY A 5 -2.74 10.87 3.90
N TYR A 6 -2.28 9.63 3.85
CA TYR A 6 -2.02 8.82 5.06
C TYR A 6 -0.65 9.09 5.70
N ILE A 7 0.31 9.56 4.89
CA ILE A 7 1.67 9.85 5.31
C ILE A 7 1.98 11.29 4.89
N GLY A 8 2.66 12.03 5.75
CA GLY A 8 3.10 13.40 5.48
C GLY A 8 4.43 13.40 4.74
N GLU A 9 5.32 14.30 5.17
CA GLU A 9 6.69 14.37 4.65
C GLU A 9 7.50 13.13 5.08
N PHE A 10 8.39 12.71 4.18
CA PHE A 10 9.34 11.65 4.44
C PHE A 10 10.72 12.09 3.97
N GLU A 11 11.75 11.69 4.71
CA GLU A 11 13.14 11.97 4.41
C GLU A 11 13.87 10.64 4.16
N VAL A 12 14.70 10.62 3.12
CA VAL A 12 15.56 9.49 2.80
C VAL A 12 16.98 9.86 3.18
N ILE A 13 17.53 9.14 4.15
CA ILE A 13 18.90 9.33 4.63
C ILE A 13 19.75 8.21 4.04
N ASP A 14 20.81 8.58 3.32
CA ASP A 14 21.74 7.62 2.73
C ASP A 14 22.89 7.30 3.70
N ASP A 15 22.83 6.10 4.26
CA ASP A 15 23.85 5.56 5.18
C ASP A 15 24.96 4.79 4.44
N HIS A 16 25.06 4.88 3.10
CA HIS A 16 25.97 4.09 2.26
C HIS A 16 25.77 2.56 2.39
N ARG A 17 24.65 2.12 2.97
CA ARG A 17 24.24 0.72 3.11
C ARG A 17 22.94 0.49 2.33
N ALA A 18 21.83 0.28 3.04
CA ALA A 18 20.50 0.06 2.46
C ALA A 18 19.60 1.31 2.55
N GLY A 19 20.14 2.43 3.05
CA GLY A 19 19.38 3.65 3.35
C GLY A 19 18.49 3.53 4.60
N LYS A 20 18.09 4.68 5.13
CA LYS A 20 17.06 4.81 6.16
C LYS A 20 15.98 5.76 5.66
N ILE A 21 14.73 5.49 6.05
CA ILE A 21 13.60 6.35 5.69
C ILE A 21 12.95 6.80 6.99
N VAL A 22 12.95 8.11 7.23
CA VAL A 22 12.22 8.73 8.34
C VAL A 22 10.90 9.23 7.79
N VAL A 23 9.80 8.86 8.44
CA VAL A 23 8.45 9.12 7.94
C VAL A 23 7.64 9.84 9.00
N ASN A 24 7.03 10.97 8.64
CA ASN A 24 6.09 11.65 9.51
C ASN A 24 4.66 11.11 9.30
N LEU A 25 4.04 10.64 10.37
CA LEU A 25 2.70 10.04 10.35
C LEU A 25 1.64 11.08 10.70
N THR A 26 0.58 11.18 9.88
CA THR A 26 -0.54 12.11 10.11
C THR A 26 -1.59 11.57 11.08
N GLY A 27 -1.41 10.35 11.59
CA GLY A 27 -2.35 9.68 12.50
C GLY A 27 -3.58 9.05 11.85
N ARG A 28 -3.70 9.10 10.52
CA ARG A 28 -4.86 8.57 9.75
C ARG A 28 -4.76 7.09 9.36
N ILE A 29 -3.65 6.43 9.70
CA ILE A 29 -3.42 5.01 9.35
C ILE A 29 -4.05 4.14 10.43
N ASN A 30 -5.03 3.32 10.04
CA ASN A 30 -5.61 2.30 10.91
C ASN A 30 -4.75 1.03 10.94
N LYS A 31 -4.44 0.50 9.74
CA LYS A 31 -3.62 -0.70 9.55
C LYS A 31 -2.95 -0.66 8.18
N CYS A 32 -1.65 -0.97 8.15
CA CYS A 32 -0.91 -1.22 6.93
C CYS A 32 -0.18 -2.56 7.07
N SER A 33 -0.43 -3.48 6.14
CA SER A 33 0.16 -4.83 6.15
C SER A 33 0.47 -5.27 4.73
N VAL A 34 1.39 -6.23 4.60
CA VAL A 34 1.77 -6.84 3.33
C VAL A 34 1.10 -8.20 3.21
N ILE A 35 0.75 -8.61 1.98
CA ILE A 35 0.28 -9.96 1.67
C ILE A 35 1.49 -10.75 1.14
N SER A 36 1.79 -11.87 1.79
CA SER A 36 2.89 -12.77 1.43
C SER A 36 2.42 -14.24 1.43
N PRO A 37 2.70 -15.03 0.38
CA PRO A 37 3.35 -14.66 -0.87
C PRO A 37 2.51 -13.68 -1.72
N ARG A 38 3.13 -13.02 -2.70
CA ARG A 38 2.40 -12.16 -3.64
C ARG A 38 1.68 -13.06 -4.65
N PHE A 39 0.38 -13.21 -4.49
CA PHE A 39 -0.44 -14.02 -5.39
C PHE A 39 -0.71 -13.28 -6.70
N ASP A 40 -0.69 -14.02 -7.81
CA ASP A 40 -1.19 -13.52 -9.09
C ASP A 40 -2.71 -13.55 -9.08
N ILE A 41 -3.33 -12.41 -9.41
CA ILE A 41 -4.78 -12.22 -9.33
C ILE A 41 -5.29 -11.86 -10.72
N ALA A 42 -6.29 -12.60 -11.21
CA ALA A 42 -7.00 -12.24 -12.43
C ALA A 42 -7.97 -11.08 -12.17
N LEU A 43 -8.26 -10.27 -13.22
CA LEU A 43 -9.18 -9.13 -13.12
C LEU A 43 -10.57 -9.50 -12.57
N LYS A 44 -11.04 -10.72 -12.86
CA LYS A 44 -12.33 -11.24 -12.39
C LYS A 44 -12.39 -11.44 -10.88
N ASP A 45 -11.26 -11.69 -10.23
CA ASP A 45 -11.20 -12.00 -8.80
C ASP A 45 -10.95 -10.75 -7.93
N LEU A 46 -10.74 -9.58 -8.54
CA LEU A 46 -10.43 -8.34 -7.82
C LEU A 46 -11.52 -7.98 -6.79
N GLU A 47 -12.79 -8.10 -7.14
CA GLU A 47 -13.88 -7.74 -6.24
C GLU A 47 -13.88 -8.61 -4.98
N LYS A 48 -13.63 -9.91 -5.12
CA LYS A 48 -13.51 -10.86 -4.01
C LYS A 48 -12.36 -10.47 -3.07
N TRP A 49 -11.20 -10.13 -3.62
CA TRP A 49 -10.05 -9.68 -2.82
C TRP A 49 -10.32 -8.36 -2.10
N THR A 50 -10.93 -7.38 -2.78
CA THR A 50 -11.28 -6.10 -2.16
C THR A 50 -12.28 -6.26 -1.02
N SER A 51 -13.29 -7.12 -1.18
CA SER A 51 -14.30 -7.36 -0.13
C SER A 51 -13.75 -8.10 1.09
N ASN A 52 -12.72 -8.93 0.90
CA ASN A 52 -12.12 -9.68 2.00
C ASN A 52 -11.09 -8.85 2.79
N LEU A 53 -10.38 -7.96 2.11
CA LEU A 53 -9.27 -7.20 2.70
C LEU A 53 -9.71 -5.84 3.25
N LEU A 54 -10.64 -5.17 2.57
CA LEU A 54 -11.08 -3.84 2.97
C LEU A 54 -12.24 -3.95 3.97
N PRO A 55 -12.22 -3.16 5.06
CA PRO A 55 -13.32 -3.14 6.03
C PRO A 55 -14.61 -2.55 5.45
N SER A 56 -14.53 -1.75 4.38
CA SER A 56 -15.67 -1.16 3.69
C SER A 56 -15.34 -0.87 2.23
N ARG A 57 -16.36 -0.78 1.37
CA ARG A 57 -16.23 -0.34 -0.02
C ARG A 57 -15.89 1.15 -0.15
N GLN A 58 -16.12 1.94 0.91
CA GLN A 58 -15.95 3.39 0.88
C GLN A 58 -14.51 3.84 1.19
N PHE A 59 -13.71 3.02 1.88
CA PHE A 59 -12.38 3.44 2.32
C PHE A 59 -11.37 2.30 2.38
N GLY A 60 -10.12 2.65 2.09
CA GLY A 60 -8.96 1.76 2.09
C GLY A 60 -8.47 1.45 0.68
N TYR A 61 -7.18 1.11 0.59
CA TYR A 61 -6.48 0.94 -0.68
C TYR A 61 -5.76 -0.41 -0.70
N VAL A 62 -5.89 -1.14 -1.81
CA VAL A 62 -5.12 -2.36 -2.08
C VAL A 62 -4.21 -2.07 -3.29
N PRO A 63 -2.90 -1.85 -3.08
CA PRO A 63 -1.98 -1.66 -4.18
C PRO A 63 -1.69 -3.00 -4.86
N PHE A 64 -1.85 -3.05 -6.18
CA PHE A 64 -1.46 -4.18 -7.01
C PHE A 64 -0.22 -3.82 -7.84
N HIS A 65 0.65 -4.80 -8.07
CA HIS A 65 1.71 -4.68 -9.06
C HIS A 65 1.20 -5.27 -10.37
N CYS A 66 1.06 -4.44 -11.40
CA CYS A 66 0.64 -4.87 -12.72
C CYS A 66 1.78 -4.54 -13.70
N SER A 67 2.34 -5.56 -14.35
CA SER A 67 3.40 -5.42 -15.35
C SER A 67 2.88 -5.33 -16.79
N PHE A 68 1.63 -5.71 -17.03
CA PHE A 68 0.97 -5.68 -18.34
C PHE A 68 -0.33 -4.91 -18.24
N CYS A 69 -0.29 -3.65 -18.64
CA CYS A 69 -1.45 -2.78 -18.77
C CYS A 69 -1.33 -2.10 -20.14
N ASP A 70 -1.63 -2.87 -21.19
CA ASP A 70 -1.92 -2.37 -22.53
C ASP A 70 -3.44 -2.42 -22.75
#